data_AF-A0A252EC38-F1
#
_entry.id   AF-A0A252EC38-F1
#
_cell.length_a   1.000
_cell.length_b   1.000
_cell.length_c   1.000
_cell.angle_alpha   90.00
_cell.angle_beta   90.00
_cell.angle_gamma   90.00
#
_symmetry.space_group_name_H-M   'P 1'
#
loop_
_entity.id
_entity.type
_entity.pdbx_description
1 polymer ?
#
loop_
_entity_poly.entity_id
_entity_poly.type
_entity_poly.pdbx_seq_one_letter_code
_entity_poly.pdbx_strand_id
1 'polypeptide(L)'
;MNKENTYWGLGDIRFNCEENWQIYQEMLAKFLPEMPTAELQPILESIRQSFCSQMYGHGIGRHSSEEIFILISADFQAISNFLADKPFFMGDKPTTVDATVYAYIANTIKPPFKSPIIDYVLQLSKRMFEKSCCR
;
A
#
# COMPACT_ATOMS: atom_id res chain seq x y z
N MET A 1 2.63 -16.47 -3.74
CA MET A 1 1.34 -15.90 -4.17
C MET A 1 1.13 -14.64 -3.32
N ASN A 2 1.77 -13.51 -3.66
CA ASN A 2 1.95 -12.40 -2.69
C ASN A 2 1.61 -10.99 -3.22
N LYS A 3 1.35 -10.80 -4.52
CA LYS A 3 1.01 -9.45 -5.02
C LYS A 3 -0.42 -9.02 -4.64
N GLU A 4 -1.34 -9.98 -4.61
CA GLU A 4 -2.77 -9.69 -4.49
C GLU A 4 -3.15 -9.28 -3.06
N ASN A 5 -2.63 -9.97 -2.04
CA ASN A 5 -2.90 -9.62 -0.64
C ASN A 5 -2.35 -8.23 -0.28
N THR A 6 -1.11 -7.93 -0.69
CA THR A 6 -0.53 -6.59 -0.48
C THR A 6 -1.34 -5.50 -1.19
N TYR A 7 -1.81 -5.73 -2.42
CA TYR A 7 -2.67 -4.78 -3.13
C TYR A 7 -3.93 -4.44 -2.33
N TRP A 8 -4.68 -5.45 -1.90
CA TRP A 8 -5.92 -5.23 -1.17
C TRP A 8 -5.69 -4.68 0.23
N GLY A 9 -4.67 -5.15 0.95
CA GLY A 9 -4.35 -4.62 2.28
C GLY A 9 -3.89 -3.16 2.25
N LEU A 10 -3.21 -2.73 1.17
CA LEU A 10 -2.96 -1.31 0.95
C LEU A 10 -4.26 -0.54 0.67
N GLY A 11 -5.21 -1.14 -0.02
CA GLY A 11 -6.55 -0.58 -0.16
C GLY A 11 -7.29 -0.43 1.16
N ASP A 12 -7.23 -1.44 2.03
CA ASP A 12 -7.84 -1.40 3.37
C ASP A 12 -7.37 -0.17 4.17
N ILE A 13 -6.06 0.13 4.18
CA ILE A 13 -5.50 1.33 4.81
C ILE A 13 -6.19 2.61 4.33
N ARG A 14 -6.51 2.70 3.04
CA ARG A 14 -7.06 3.91 2.40
C ARG A 14 -8.57 4.06 2.60
N PHE A 15 -9.30 2.94 2.59
CA PHE A 15 -10.76 2.94 2.48
C PHE A 15 -11.47 2.52 3.77
N ASN A 16 -10.85 1.71 4.62
CA ASN A 16 -11.55 1.07 5.74
C ASN A 16 -11.43 1.86 7.06
N CYS A 17 -10.41 2.70 7.20
CA CYS A 17 -10.24 3.63 8.32
C CYS A 17 -10.79 5.01 7.94
N GLU A 18 -11.61 5.60 8.82
CA GLU A 18 -12.29 6.88 8.54
C GLU A 18 -11.30 8.04 8.42
N GLU A 19 -10.30 8.09 9.29
CA GLU A 19 -9.26 9.11 9.26
C GLU A 19 -8.45 9.06 7.95
N ASN A 20 -8.11 7.85 7.49
CA ASN A 20 -7.39 7.69 6.22
C ASN A 20 -8.29 7.93 5.01
N TRP A 21 -9.57 7.60 5.12
CA TRP A 21 -10.54 7.88 4.07
C TRP A 21 -10.67 9.39 3.84
N GLN A 22 -10.81 10.19 4.89
CA GLN A 22 -10.86 11.65 4.80
C GLN A 22 -9.62 12.22 4.09
N ILE A 23 -8.42 11.76 4.47
CA ILE A 23 -7.16 12.12 3.81
C ILE A 23 -7.19 11.72 2.33
N TYR A 24 -7.70 10.53 2.02
CA TYR A 24 -7.75 10.04 0.65
C TYR A 24 -8.77 10.81 -0.19
N GLN A 25 -9.92 11.18 0.36
CA GLN A 25 -10.91 12.03 -0.29
C GLN A 25 -10.33 13.39 -0.66
N GLU A 26 -9.59 14.03 0.26
CA GLU A 26 -8.90 15.29 -0.02
C GLU A 26 -7.85 15.15 -1.13
N MET A 27 -7.12 14.04 -1.16
CA MET A 27 -6.17 13.76 -2.24
C MET A 27 -6.88 13.55 -3.58
N LEU A 28 -7.99 12.80 -3.62
CA LEU A 28 -8.78 12.56 -4.82
C LEU A 28 -9.42 13.86 -5.35
N ALA A 29 -9.93 14.72 -4.46
CA ALA A 29 -10.52 16.00 -4.85
C ALA A 29 -9.52 16.93 -5.57
N LYS A 30 -8.23 16.86 -5.23
CA LYS A 30 -7.17 17.62 -5.92
C LYS A 30 -6.99 17.22 -7.38
N PHE A 31 -7.38 15.99 -7.76
CA PHE A 31 -7.36 15.55 -9.16
C PHE A 31 -8.59 16.01 -9.95
N LEU A 32 -9.63 16.49 -9.29
CA LEU A 32 -10.88 16.98 -9.89
C LEU A 32 -11.24 18.39 -9.37
N PRO A 33 -10.35 19.39 -9.52
CA PRO A 33 -10.50 20.70 -8.87
C PRO A 33 -11.69 21.52 -9.38
N GLU A 34 -12.20 21.20 -10.57
CA GLU A 34 -13.32 21.91 -11.20
C GLU A 34 -14.69 21.39 -10.74
N MET A 35 -14.75 20.24 -10.06
CA MET A 35 -16.00 19.65 -9.61
C MET A 35 -16.42 20.21 -8.24
N PRO A 36 -17.66 20.71 -8.08
CA PRO A 36 -18.16 21.15 -6.78
C PRO A 36 -18.13 20.01 -5.75
N THR A 37 -17.73 20.30 -4.50
CA THR A 37 -17.65 19.30 -3.42
C THR A 37 -18.95 18.51 -3.23
N ALA A 38 -20.10 19.17 -3.35
CA ALA A 38 -21.41 18.54 -3.19
C ALA A 38 -21.70 17.46 -4.25
N GLU A 39 -21.16 17.61 -5.46
CA GLU A 39 -21.30 16.63 -6.55
C GLU A 39 -20.24 15.53 -6.45
N LEU A 40 -19.03 15.89 -6.01
CA LEU A 40 -17.92 14.95 -5.86
C LEU A 40 -18.13 13.97 -4.69
N GLN A 41 -18.67 14.43 -3.57
CA GLN A 41 -18.82 13.61 -2.36
C GLN A 41 -19.58 12.29 -2.57
N PRO A 42 -20.78 12.24 -3.20
CA PRO A 42 -21.47 10.99 -3.44
C PRO A 42 -20.72 10.05 -4.39
N ILE A 43 -19.92 10.59 -5.33
CA ILE A 43 -19.08 9.80 -6.24
C ILE A 43 -17.96 9.12 -5.43
N LEU A 44 -17.26 9.86 -4.57
CA LEU A 44 -16.20 9.31 -3.72
C LEU A 44 -16.73 8.23 -2.79
N GLU A 45 -17.90 8.45 -2.18
CA GLU A 45 -18.53 7.46 -1.31
C GLU A 45 -18.93 6.20 -2.09
N SER A 46 -19.47 6.35 -3.31
CA SER A 46 -19.73 5.21 -4.19
C SER A 46 -18.47 4.43 -4.56
N ILE A 47 -17.33 5.11 -4.75
CA ILE A 47 -16.04 4.46 -5.01
C ILE A 47 -15.60 3.65 -3.79
N ARG A 48 -15.69 4.22 -2.58
CA ARG A 48 -15.39 3.50 -1.33
C ARG A 48 -16.24 2.25 -1.17
N GLN A 49 -17.55 2.37 -1.33
CA GLN A 49 -18.48 1.25 -1.20
C GLN A 49 -18.20 0.15 -2.23
N SER A 50 -17.96 0.53 -3.48
CA SER A 50 -17.58 -0.42 -4.53
C SER A 50 -16.26 -1.14 -4.20
N PHE A 51 -15.26 -0.41 -3.73
CA PHE A 51 -13.98 -0.98 -3.35
C PHE A 51 -14.13 -1.98 -2.18
N CYS A 52 -14.82 -1.58 -1.11
CA CYS A 52 -15.05 -2.44 0.06
C CYS A 52 -15.84 -3.71 -0.32
N SER A 53 -16.83 -3.60 -1.22
CA SER A 53 -17.58 -4.75 -1.73
C SER A 53 -16.68 -5.72 -2.51
N GLN A 54 -15.83 -5.21 -3.40
CA GLN A 54 -14.86 -6.02 -4.14
C GLN A 54 -13.83 -6.68 -3.21
N MET A 55 -13.34 -5.95 -2.22
CA MET A 55 -12.40 -6.45 -1.22
C MET A 55 -13.01 -7.59 -0.37
N TYR A 56 -14.29 -7.46 0.00
CA TYR A 56 -15.04 -8.52 0.67
C TYR A 56 -15.24 -9.74 -0.25
N GLY A 57 -15.55 -9.51 -1.54
CA GLY A 57 -15.66 -10.54 -2.58
C GLY A 57 -14.38 -11.35 -2.76
N HIS A 58 -13.23 -10.66 -2.84
CA HIS A 58 -11.89 -11.26 -2.87
C HIS A 58 -11.59 -12.10 -1.60
N GLY A 59 -12.19 -11.73 -0.47
CA GLY A 59 -12.12 -12.46 0.78
C GLY A 59 -11.17 -11.88 1.81
N ILE A 60 -10.22 -11.04 1.38
CA ILE A 60 -9.35 -10.32 2.31
C ILE A 60 -10.14 -9.34 3.20
N GLY A 61 -11.22 -8.74 2.67
CA GLY A 61 -12.11 -7.88 3.46
C GLY A 61 -12.96 -8.63 4.50
N ARG A 62 -12.80 -9.95 4.65
CA ARG A 62 -13.41 -10.74 5.74
C ARG A 62 -12.53 -10.80 6.98
N HIS A 63 -11.26 -10.40 6.85
CA HIS A 63 -10.31 -10.36 7.95
C HIS A 63 -10.42 -9.06 8.74
N SER A 64 -9.99 -9.10 10.00
CA SER A 64 -9.84 -7.87 10.79
C SER A 64 -8.66 -7.04 10.28
N SER A 65 -8.61 -5.75 10.62
CA SER A 65 -7.47 -4.89 10.27
C SER A 65 -6.14 -5.40 10.85
N GLU A 66 -6.17 -6.05 12.01
CA GLU A 66 -4.99 -6.69 12.62
C GLU A 66 -4.53 -7.93 11.82
N GLU A 67 -5.47 -8.76 11.37
CA GLU A 67 -5.16 -9.90 10.52
C GLU A 67 -4.60 -9.46 9.15
N ILE A 68 -5.20 -8.43 8.54
CA ILE A 68 -4.71 -7.82 7.30
C ILE A 68 -3.29 -7.27 7.52
N PHE A 69 -3.04 -6.57 8.64
CA PHE A 69 -1.71 -6.10 9.01
C PHE A 69 -0.69 -7.25 9.09
N ILE A 70 -1.04 -8.37 9.71
CA ILE A 70 -0.16 -9.55 9.78
C ILE A 70 0.13 -10.10 8.38
N LEU A 71 -0.90 -10.24 7.54
CA LEU A 71 -0.77 -10.77 6.19
C LEU A 71 0.16 -9.91 5.32
N ILE A 72 -0.06 -8.60 5.28
CA ILE A 72 0.78 -7.70 4.47
C ILE A 72 2.18 -7.52 5.07
N SER A 73 2.33 -7.57 6.40
CA SER A 73 3.65 -7.55 7.04
C SER A 73 4.47 -8.77 6.63
N ALA A 74 3.85 -9.96 6.59
CA ALA A 74 4.52 -11.17 6.14
C ALA A 74 4.98 -11.07 4.68
N ASP A 75 4.20 -10.44 3.80
CA ASP A 75 4.58 -10.17 2.41
C ASP A 75 5.82 -9.27 2.32
N PHE A 76 5.84 -8.13 3.02
CA PHE A 76 6.99 -7.23 3.01
C PHE A 76 8.23 -7.87 3.64
N GLN A 77 8.06 -8.67 4.70
CA GLN A 77 9.16 -9.42 5.31
C GLN A 77 9.73 -10.46 4.33
N ALA A 78 8.88 -11.18 3.60
CA ALA A 78 9.31 -12.14 2.59
C ALA A 78 10.08 -11.44 1.45
N ILE A 79 9.61 -10.27 1.01
CA ILE A 79 10.33 -9.42 0.05
C ILE A 79 11.71 -9.02 0.60
N SER A 80 11.79 -8.56 1.85
CA SER A 80 13.06 -8.22 2.50
C SER A 80 14.03 -9.40 2.55
N ASN A 81 13.52 -10.57 2.94
CA ASN A 81 14.30 -11.78 3.06
C ASN A 81 14.77 -12.28 1.69
N PHE A 82 13.94 -12.12 0.66
CA PHE A 82 14.29 -12.54 -0.69
C PHE A 82 15.34 -11.62 -1.33
N LEU A 83 15.36 -10.32 -1.00
CA LEU A 83 16.44 -9.42 -1.42
C LEU A 83 17.75 -9.76 -0.69
N ALA A 84 17.68 -9.97 0.63
CA ALA A 84 18.81 -10.28 1.50
C ALA A 84 20.01 -9.32 1.31
N ASP A 85 21.13 -9.85 0.80
CA ASP A 85 22.36 -9.12 0.52
C ASP A 85 22.58 -8.82 -0.97
N LYS A 86 21.61 -9.20 -1.83
CA LYS A 86 21.70 -8.94 -3.26
C LYS A 86 21.47 -7.46 -3.56
N PRO A 87 22.15 -6.89 -4.57
CA PRO A 87 21.92 -5.51 -4.96
C PRO A 87 20.53 -5.31 -5.60
N PHE A 88 20.02 -6.33 -6.31
CA PHE A 88 18.68 -6.36 -6.90
C PHE A 88 18.07 -7.76 -6.77
N PHE A 89 16.76 -7.88 -6.94
CA PHE A 89 16.05 -9.15 -6.73
C PHE A 89 16.55 -10.30 -7.63
N MET A 90 17.02 -9.97 -8.83
CA MET A 90 17.40 -10.92 -9.89
C MET A 90 18.89 -10.91 -10.25
N GLY A 91 19.76 -10.38 -9.37
CA GLY A 91 21.20 -10.34 -9.57
C GLY A 91 21.76 -8.92 -9.53
N ASP A 92 22.68 -8.60 -10.44
CA ASP A 92 23.48 -7.37 -10.36
C ASP A 92 22.85 -6.15 -11.07
N LYS A 93 21.72 -6.32 -11.76
CA LYS A 93 21.03 -5.24 -12.48
C LYS A 93 19.56 -5.14 -12.03
N PRO A 94 19.00 -3.92 -11.97
CA PRO A 94 17.59 -3.75 -11.65
C PRO A 94 16.71 -4.35 -12.73
N THR A 95 15.58 -4.90 -12.31
CA THR A 95 14.55 -5.47 -13.19
C THR A 95 13.19 -4.85 -12.88
N THR A 96 12.17 -5.25 -13.64
CA THR A 96 10.77 -4.86 -13.36
C THR A 96 10.28 -5.34 -12.00
N VAL A 97 10.91 -6.37 -11.40
CA VAL A 97 10.61 -6.82 -10.04
C VAL A 97 10.99 -5.74 -9.03
N ASP A 98 12.19 -5.18 -9.14
CA ASP A 98 12.68 -4.10 -8.30
C ASP A 98 11.79 -2.86 -8.41
N ALA A 99 11.41 -2.48 -9.64
CA ALA A 99 10.50 -1.36 -9.88
C ALA A 99 9.11 -1.60 -9.24
N THR A 100 8.59 -2.84 -9.33
CA THR A 100 7.31 -3.20 -8.71
C THR A 100 7.38 -3.11 -7.19
N VAL A 101 8.42 -3.70 -6.58
CA VAL A 101 8.60 -3.67 -5.12
C VAL A 101 8.78 -2.24 -4.62
N TYR A 102 9.58 -1.43 -5.32
CA TYR A 102 9.71 -0.01 -5.03
C TYR A 102 8.37 0.71 -5.06
N ALA A 103 7.54 0.46 -6.09
CA ALA A 103 6.21 1.06 -6.19
C ALA A 103 5.31 0.69 -5.01
N TYR A 104 5.31 -0.56 -4.56
CA TYR A 104 4.56 -0.98 -3.38
C TYR A 104 5.09 -0.29 -2.11
N ILE A 105 6.39 -0.31 -1.85
CA ILE A 105 6.99 0.34 -0.68
C ILE A 105 6.66 1.84 -0.67
N ALA A 106 6.84 2.53 -1.80
CA ALA A 106 6.55 3.95 -1.93
C ALA A 106 5.06 4.25 -1.70
N ASN A 107 4.15 3.42 -2.21
CA ASN A 107 2.72 3.56 -1.97
C ASN A 107 2.29 3.24 -0.53
N THR A 108 3.11 2.53 0.23
CA THR A 108 2.91 2.34 1.66
C THR A 108 3.39 3.55 2.45
N ILE A 109 4.64 4.00 2.24
CA ILE A 109 5.30 4.93 3.17
C ILE A 109 5.17 6.41 2.83
N LYS A 110 4.89 6.77 1.56
CA LYS A 110 4.86 8.18 1.14
C LYS A 110 3.51 8.87 1.40
N PRO A 111 2.35 8.22 1.18
CA PRO A 111 1.08 8.87 1.47
C PRO A 111 0.94 9.17 2.96
N PRO A 112 0.25 10.26 3.34
CA PRO A 112 0.14 10.70 4.74
C PRO A 112 -0.90 9.91 5.54
N PHE A 113 -1.05 8.61 5.26
CA PHE A 113 -1.99 7.75 5.99
C PHE A 113 -1.41 7.34 7.35
N LYS A 114 -2.29 6.90 8.24
CA LYS A 114 -1.95 6.36 9.55
C LYS A 114 -2.18 4.86 9.55
N SER A 115 -1.13 4.08 9.73
CA SER A 115 -1.22 2.62 9.90
C SER A 115 0.10 2.07 10.45
N PRO A 116 0.09 1.09 11.37
CA PRO A 116 1.30 0.46 11.89
C PRO A 116 2.17 -0.19 10.80
N ILE A 117 1.59 -0.55 9.65
CA ILE A 117 2.36 -1.10 8.53
C ILE A 117 3.35 -0.09 7.94
N ILE A 118 3.07 1.22 8.06
CA ILE A 118 3.95 2.26 7.52
C ILE A 118 5.28 2.23 8.25
N ASP A 119 5.26 2.22 9.58
CA ASP A 119 6.46 2.16 10.41
C ASP A 119 7.22 0.85 10.17
N TYR A 120 6.50 -0.27 10.07
CA TYR A 120 7.09 -1.58 9.81
C TYR A 120 7.81 -1.63 8.45
N VAL A 121 7.14 -1.18 7.38
CA VAL A 121 7.72 -1.15 6.03
C VAL A 121 8.85 -0.13 5.93
N LEU A 122 8.75 1.01 6.62
CA LEU A 122 9.84 1.99 6.68
C LEU A 122 11.09 1.42 7.35
N GLN A 123 10.93 0.60 8.39
CA GLN A 123 12.05 -0.10 9.03
C GLN A 123 12.69 -1.12 8.08
N LEU A 124 11.88 -1.89 7.35
CA LEU A 124 12.38 -2.83 6.35
C LEU A 124 13.06 -2.13 5.18
N SER A 125 12.50 -1.03 4.68
CA SER A 125 13.03 -0.30 3.53
C SER A 125 14.41 0.29 3.81
N LYS A 126 14.68 0.75 5.04
CA LYS A 126 16.02 1.18 5.45
C LYS A 126 17.03 0.05 5.25
N ARG A 127 16.71 -1.17 5.69
CA ARG A 127 17.56 -2.35 5.47
C ARG A 127 17.75 -2.70 3.99
N MET A 128 16.72 -2.52 3.17
CA MET A 128 16.77 -2.81 1.73
C MET A 128 17.61 -1.79 0.95
N PHE A 129 17.51 -0.49 1.27
CA PHE A 129 18.08 0.59 0.47
C PHE A 129 19.34 1.24 1.06
N GLU A 130 19.64 1.10 2.36
CA GLU A 130 20.91 1.58 2.93
C GLU A 130 22.12 0.86 2.31
N LYS A 131 21.95 -0.37 1.80
CA LYS A 131 23.00 -1.12 1.13
C LYS A 131 23.27 -0.67 -0.31
N SER A 132 22.35 0.07 -0.92
CA SER A 132 22.42 0.49 -2.33
C SER A 132 23.18 1.80 -2.53
N CYS A 133 23.28 2.67 -1.51
CA CYS A 133 23.90 3.99 -1.61
C CYS A 133 25.43 4.02 -1.40
N CYS A 134 26.05 2.91 -1.03
CA CYS A 134 27.50 2.82 -0.77
C CYS A 134 28.28 2.01 -1.81
N ARG A 135 27.78 1.86 -3.04
CA ARG A 135 28.51 1.23 -4.15
C ARG A 135 28.43 2.06 -5.42
#